data_AF-A0A8H4LR64-F1
#
_entry.id   AF-A0A8H4LR64-F1
#
_cell.length_a   1.000
_cell.length_b   1.000
_cell.length_c   1.000
_cell.angle_alpha   90.00
_cell.angle_beta   90.00
_cell.angle_gamma   90.00
#
_symmetry.space_group_name_H-M   'P 1'
#
loop_
_entity.id
_entity.type
_entity.pdbx_description
1 polymer ?
#
loop_
_entity_poly.entity_id
_entity_poly.type
_entity_poly.pdbx_seq_one_letter_code
_entity_poly.pdbx_strand_id
1 'polypeptide(L)'
;MNAGSVLGRALPGYYADVVGPFNTCLFAVLMSLVSCLCVWLPLGHTRAGIMTFSVLFGFGSGTCIGIAPVCIGRMCKTQNYGRYYATCYTVVSFACLLGVPIGGNIVQASGGSYSALIILTGAVYVAAATCMMLAKVWHLGWENWLAVY
;
A
#
# COMPACT_ATOMS: atom_id res chain seq x y z
N MET A 1 -9.97 2.68 -10.50
CA MET A 1 -10.36 1.27 -10.22
C MET A 1 -9.99 0.46 -11.44
N ASN A 2 -9.23 -0.63 -11.27
CA ASN A 2 -8.80 -1.52 -12.36
C ASN A 2 -9.31 -2.95 -12.07
N ALA A 3 -9.42 -3.81 -13.08
CA ALA A 3 -9.82 -5.21 -12.90
C ALA A 3 -8.91 -5.95 -11.88
N GLY A 4 -7.61 -5.67 -11.90
CA GLY A 4 -6.67 -6.20 -10.90
C GLY A 4 -6.98 -5.76 -9.46
N SER A 5 -7.56 -4.57 -9.27
CA SER A 5 -7.95 -4.07 -7.95
C SER A 5 -9.23 -4.69 -7.42
N VAL A 6 -10.13 -5.13 -8.30
CA VAL A 6 -11.31 -5.91 -7.90
C VAL A 6 -10.88 -7.26 -7.35
N LEU A 7 -10.00 -7.96 -8.07
CA LEU A 7 -9.42 -9.23 -7.61
C LEU A 7 -8.61 -9.05 -6.33
N GLY A 8 -7.78 -8.00 -6.29
CA GLY A 8 -6.99 -7.63 -5.12
C GLY A 8 -7.82 -7.24 -3.89
N ARG A 9 -9.12 -6.93 -4.02
CA ARG A 9 -10.03 -6.65 -2.89
C ARG A 9 -10.85 -7.86 -2.46
N ALA A 10 -11.06 -8.84 -3.33
CA ALA A 10 -11.80 -10.07 -3.03
C ALA A 10 -10.94 -11.15 -2.36
N LEU A 11 -9.73 -11.38 -2.88
CA LEU A 11 -8.79 -12.37 -2.36
C LEU A 11 -8.16 -12.10 -0.97
N PRO A 12 -7.94 -10.83 -0.52
CA PRO A 12 -7.20 -10.59 0.70
C PRO A 12 -7.92 -11.05 1.96
N GLY A 13 -9.26 -11.14 1.98
CA GLY A 13 -9.97 -11.71 3.12
C GLY A 13 -9.53 -13.15 3.37
N TYR A 14 -9.57 -13.97 2.33
CA TYR A 14 -9.16 -15.38 2.39
C TYR A 14 -7.68 -15.55 2.79
N TYR A 15 -6.77 -14.75 2.22
CA TYR A 15 -5.35 -14.83 2.56
C TYR A 15 -5.01 -14.22 3.93
N ALA A 16 -5.72 -13.18 4.36
CA ALA A 16 -5.55 -12.57 5.68
C ALA A 16 -5.97 -13.52 6.80
N ASP A 17 -6.96 -14.38 6.55
CA ASP A 17 -7.41 -15.39 7.53
C ASP A 17 -6.37 -16.51 7.76
N VAL A 18 -5.50 -16.78 6.77
CA VAL A 18 -4.47 -17.85 6.87
C VAL A 18 -3.11 -17.33 7.30
N VAL A 19 -2.67 -16.20 6.75
CA VAL A 19 -1.30 -15.67 6.92
C VAL A 19 -1.24 -14.51 7.93
N GLY A 20 -2.40 -13.98 8.32
CA GLY A 20 -2.55 -12.83 9.21
C GLY A 20 -2.63 -11.52 8.43
N PRO A 21 -3.50 -10.59 8.85
CA PRO A 21 -3.79 -9.36 8.11
C PRO A 21 -2.56 -8.45 7.97
N PHE A 22 -1.71 -8.38 8.99
CA PHE A 22 -0.47 -7.60 8.93
C PHE A 22 0.53 -8.11 7.89
N ASN A 23 0.69 -9.43 7.78
CA ASN A 23 1.65 -10.02 6.84
C ASN A 23 1.17 -9.86 5.40
N THR A 24 -0.13 -10.06 5.16
CA THR A 24 -0.73 -9.86 3.84
C THR A 24 -0.69 -8.39 3.42
N CYS A 25 -0.85 -7.44 4.35
CA CYS A 25 -0.67 -6.03 4.05
C CYS A 25 0.78 -5.68 3.68
N LEU A 26 1.76 -6.20 4.43
CA LEU A 26 3.19 -6.01 4.11
C LEU A 26 3.55 -6.60 2.74
N PHE A 27 3.07 -7.80 2.43
CA PHE A 27 3.28 -8.43 1.13
C PHE A 27 2.72 -7.58 -0.01
N ALA A 28 1.51 -7.02 0.15
CA ALA A 28 0.89 -6.18 -0.86
C ALA A 28 1.63 -4.85 -1.07
N VAL A 29 2.15 -4.25 0.01
CA VAL A 29 3.01 -3.05 -0.05
C VAL A 29 4.30 -3.35 -0.80
N LEU A 30 4.97 -4.46 -0.48
CA LEU A 30 6.20 -4.89 -1.17
C LEU A 30 5.95 -5.20 -2.64
N MET A 31 4.86 -5.88 -2.97
CA MET A 31 4.49 -6.17 -4.35
C MET A 31 4.20 -4.89 -5.14
N SER A 32 3.55 -3.92 -4.51
CA SER A 32 3.32 -2.59 -5.09
C SER A 32 4.63 -1.84 -5.32
N LEU A 33 5.55 -1.86 -4.35
CA LEU A 33 6.88 -1.26 -4.46
C LEU A 33 7.69 -1.86 -5.61
N VAL A 34 7.76 -3.20 -5.68
CA VAL A 34 8.48 -3.91 -6.74
C VAL A 34 7.87 -3.63 -8.10
N SER A 35 6.54 -3.60 -8.22
CA SER A 35 5.90 -3.27 -9.50
C SER A 35 6.17 -1.82 -9.93
N CYS A 36 6.18 -0.86 -8.99
CA CYS A 36 6.58 0.52 -9.28
C CYS A 36 8.05 0.62 -9.73
N LEU A 37 8.99 0.00 -9.02
CA LEU A 37 10.42 0.17 -9.32
C LEU A 37 10.92 -0.71 -10.47
N CYS A 38 10.45 -1.95 -10.58
CA CYS A 38 10.94 -2.91 -11.57
C CYS A 38 10.15 -2.90 -12.89
N VAL A 39 8.89 -2.47 -12.89
CA VAL A 39 8.07 -2.45 -14.11
C VAL A 39 7.88 -1.02 -14.61
N TRP A 40 7.49 -0.10 -13.74
CA TRP A 40 7.17 1.26 -14.19
C TRP A 40 8.43 2.08 -14.52
N LEU A 41 9.53 1.90 -13.78
CA LEU A 41 10.79 2.62 -14.04
C LEU A 41 11.44 2.25 -15.40
N PRO A 42 11.61 0.96 -15.78
CA PRO A 42 12.25 0.61 -17.06
C PRO A 42 11.27 0.47 -18.24
N LEU A 43 10.01 0.06 -18.00
CA LEU A 43 9.03 -0.20 -19.08
C LEU A 43 7.93 0.86 -19.18
N GLY A 44 8.07 1.99 -18.48
CA GLY A 44 7.08 3.09 -18.49
C GLY A 44 6.84 3.71 -19.87
N HIS A 45 7.69 3.43 -20.86
CA HIS A 45 7.54 3.90 -22.25
C HIS A 45 6.81 2.89 -23.16
N THR A 46 6.59 1.66 -22.70
CA THR A 46 5.96 0.59 -23.51
C THR A 46 4.54 0.31 -23.04
N ARG A 47 3.59 0.21 -23.98
CA ARG A 47 2.16 -0.07 -23.69
C ARG A 47 1.97 -1.33 -22.83
N ALA A 48 2.69 -2.41 -23.14
CA ALA A 48 2.65 -3.65 -22.38
C ALA A 48 3.18 -3.50 -20.94
N GLY A 49 4.19 -2.65 -20.74
CA GLY A 49 4.75 -2.37 -19.41
C GLY A 49 3.74 -1.66 -18.50
N ILE A 50 3.07 -0.63 -19.02
CA ILE A 50 2.04 0.13 -18.28
C ILE A 50 0.82 -0.75 -17.95
N MET A 51 0.41 -1.63 -18.88
CA MET A 51 -0.69 -2.58 -18.64
C MET A 51 -0.34 -3.55 -17.51
N THR A 52 0.85 -4.16 -17.57
CA THR A 52 1.33 -5.10 -16.55
C THR A 52 1.46 -4.41 -15.19
N PHE A 53 2.03 -3.20 -15.17
CA PHE A 53 2.10 -2.35 -13.98
C PHE A 53 0.71 -2.09 -13.40
N SER A 54 -0.26 -1.69 -14.22
CA SER A 54 -1.61 -1.36 -13.77
C SER A 54 -2.36 -2.53 -13.14
N VAL A 55 -2.09 -3.76 -13.59
CA VAL A 55 -2.64 -4.99 -13.02
C VAL A 55 -1.96 -5.34 -11.69
N LEU A 56 -0.62 -5.37 -11.66
CA LEU A 56 0.14 -5.70 -10.45
C LEU A 56 -0.07 -4.67 -9.35
N PHE A 57 0.10 -3.38 -9.67
CA PHE A 57 -0.15 -2.28 -8.76
C PHE A 57 -1.63 -2.24 -8.32
N GLY A 58 -2.55 -2.49 -9.25
CA GLY A 58 -3.97 -2.58 -8.96
C GLY A 58 -4.28 -3.67 -7.93
N PHE A 59 -3.66 -4.84 -8.08
CA PHE A 59 -3.79 -5.96 -7.13
C PHE A 59 -3.24 -5.60 -5.75
N GLY A 60 -1.99 -5.12 -5.68
CA GLY A 60 -1.35 -4.74 -4.41
C GLY A 60 -2.09 -3.62 -3.67
N SER A 61 -2.40 -2.52 -4.36
CA SER A 61 -3.19 -1.42 -3.79
C SER A 61 -4.61 -1.87 -3.38
N GLY A 62 -5.24 -2.74 -4.18
CA GLY A 62 -6.54 -3.35 -3.86
C GLY A 62 -6.50 -4.14 -2.55
N THR A 63 -5.45 -4.94 -2.36
CA THR A 63 -5.22 -5.72 -1.14
C THR A 63 -4.99 -4.83 0.07
N CYS A 64 -4.18 -3.78 -0.06
CA CYS A 64 -3.96 -2.83 1.04
C CYS A 64 -5.27 -2.19 1.52
N ILE A 65 -6.14 -1.77 0.58
CA ILE A 65 -7.43 -1.15 0.90
C ILE A 65 -8.39 -2.15 1.55
N GLY A 66 -8.42 -3.41 1.08
CA GLY A 66 -9.28 -4.45 1.65
C GLY A 66 -8.88 -4.87 3.07
N ILE A 67 -7.57 -4.85 3.37
CA ILE A 67 -7.02 -5.30 4.66
C ILE A 67 -6.91 -4.17 5.69
N ALA A 68 -6.78 -2.92 5.27
CA ALA A 68 -6.72 -1.76 6.17
C ALA A 68 -7.76 -1.78 7.30
N PRO A 69 -9.07 -1.99 7.05
CA PRO A 69 -10.07 -2.09 8.12
C PRO A 69 -9.84 -3.31 9.04
N VAL A 70 -9.37 -4.43 8.50
CA VAL A 70 -9.10 -5.65 9.27
C VAL A 70 -7.93 -5.45 10.23
N CYS A 71 -6.82 -4.83 9.78
CA CYS A 71 -5.68 -4.50 10.63
C CYS A 71 -6.08 -3.57 11.79
N ILE A 72 -6.85 -2.53 11.49
CA ILE A 72 -7.32 -1.58 12.52
C ILE A 72 -8.26 -2.29 13.50
N GLY A 73 -9.14 -3.16 13.00
CA GLY A 73 -10.06 -3.95 13.82
C GLY A 73 -9.36 -4.92 14.78
N ARG A 74 -8.19 -5.45 14.42
CA ARG A 74 -7.40 -6.31 15.31
C ARG A 74 -6.67 -5.53 16.41
N MET A 75 -6.36 -4.26 16.20
CA MET A 75 -5.64 -3.42 17.17
C MET A 75 -6.54 -2.74 18.20
N CYS A 76 -7.86 -2.74 18.02
CA CYS A 76 -8.79 -2.05 18.90
C CYS A 76 -10.01 -2.90 19.27
N LYS A 77 -10.62 -2.59 20.42
CA LYS A 77 -11.91 -3.19 20.78
C LYS A 77 -12.98 -2.70 19.79
N THR A 78 -13.88 -3.58 19.38
CA THR A 78 -14.95 -3.32 18.39
C THR A 78 -15.76 -2.06 18.69
N GLN A 79 -16.00 -1.75 19.97
CA GLN A 79 -16.71 -0.54 20.42
C GLN A 79 -16.01 0.78 20.05
N ASN A 80 -14.68 0.78 19.92
CA ASN A 80 -13.90 1.96 19.55
C ASN A 80 -13.44 1.95 18.08
N TYR A 81 -13.80 0.91 17.31
CA TYR A 81 -13.30 0.71 15.95
C TYR A 81 -13.54 1.93 15.05
N GLY A 82 -14.76 2.48 15.07
CA GLY A 82 -15.10 3.65 14.26
C GLY A 82 -14.23 4.87 14.57
N ARG A 83 -13.86 5.07 15.84
CA ARG A 83 -13.01 6.20 16.25
C ARG A 83 -11.59 6.06 15.72
N TYR A 84 -10.95 4.90 15.92
CA TYR A 84 -9.60 4.64 15.41
C TYR A 84 -9.56 4.67 13.88
N TYR A 85 -10.52 4.01 13.23
CA TYR A 85 -10.62 3.99 11.78
C TYR A 85 -10.77 5.39 11.19
N ALA A 86 -11.66 6.22 11.76
CA ALA A 86 -11.85 7.60 11.33
C ALA A 86 -10.57 8.43 11.51
N THR A 87 -9.90 8.34 12.67
CA THR A 87 -8.65 9.09 12.92
C THR A 87 -7.56 8.73 11.91
N CYS A 88 -7.36 7.44 11.60
CA CYS A 88 -6.41 7.01 10.58
C CYS A 88 -6.77 7.61 9.20
N TYR A 89 -8.03 7.52 8.79
CA TYR A 89 -8.48 8.04 7.50
C TYR A 89 -8.46 9.57 7.40
N THR A 90 -8.62 10.29 8.51
CA THR A 90 -8.42 11.75 8.55
C THR A 90 -6.99 12.12 8.15
N VAL A 91 -5.98 11.42 8.68
CA VAL A 91 -4.57 11.64 8.30
C VAL A 91 -4.34 11.31 6.82
N VAL A 92 -4.92 10.20 6.34
CA VAL A 92 -4.85 9.82 4.92
C VAL A 92 -5.43 10.89 4.01
N SER A 93 -6.53 11.55 4.40
CA SER A 93 -7.13 12.63 3.60
C SER A 93 -6.18 13.81 3.40
N PHE A 94 -5.46 14.24 4.45
CA PHE A 94 -4.44 15.29 4.32
C PHE A 94 -3.27 14.85 3.44
N ALA A 95 -2.81 13.61 3.61
CA ALA A 95 -1.74 13.05 2.77
C ALA A 95 -2.16 13.01 1.28
N CYS A 96 -3.41 12.64 0.99
CA CYS A 96 -3.96 12.63 -0.36
C CYS A 96 -4.05 14.05 -0.94
N LEU A 97 -4.51 15.02 -0.12
CA LEU A 97 -4.64 16.42 -0.53
C LEU A 97 -3.29 17.04 -0.90
N LEU A 98 -2.24 16.76 -0.12
CA LEU A 98 -0.88 17.26 -0.38
C LEU A 98 -0.15 16.46 -1.46
N GLY A 99 -0.42 15.16 -1.57
CA GLY A 99 0.27 14.28 -2.51
C GLY A 99 0.02 14.64 -3.98
N VAL A 100 -1.20 15.04 -4.33
CA VAL A 100 -1.57 15.44 -5.70
C VAL A 100 -0.76 16.64 -6.22
N PRO A 101 -0.74 17.81 -5.53
CA PRO A 101 0.06 18.95 -5.99
C PRO A 101 1.56 18.69 -5.93
N ILE A 102 2.06 17.94 -4.94
CA ILE A 102 3.49 17.57 -4.86
C ILE A 102 3.89 16.73 -6.08
N GLY A 103 3.10 15.71 -6.42
CA GLY A 103 3.36 14.89 -7.60
C GLY A 103 3.29 15.67 -8.91
N GLY A 104 2.29 16.56 -9.04
CA GLY A 104 2.15 17.43 -10.22
C GLY A 104 3.36 18.35 -10.41
N ASN A 105 3.79 19.01 -9.34
CA ASN A 105 4.96 19.90 -9.37
C ASN A 105 6.25 19.15 -9.68
N ILE A 106 6.42 17.92 -9.19
CA ILE A 106 7.61 17.09 -9.48
C ILE A 106 7.69 16.73 -10.97
N VAL A 107 6.55 16.36 -11.57
CA VAL A 107 6.49 16.07 -13.02
C VAL A 107 6.78 17.33 -13.84
N GLN A 108 6.24 18.47 -13.42
CA GLN A 108 6.46 19.75 -14.09
C GLN A 108 7.92 20.22 -13.97
N ALA A 109 8.54 20.08 -12.79
CA ALA A 109 9.95 20.41 -12.55
C ALA A 109 10.92 19.47 -13.28
N SER A 110 10.51 18.22 -13.53
CA SER A 110 11.33 17.22 -14.24
C SER A 110 11.17 17.27 -15.77
N GLY A 111 10.56 18.33 -16.32
CA GLY A 111 10.41 18.51 -17.76
C GLY A 111 9.57 17.42 -18.45
N GLY A 112 8.65 16.78 -17.72
CA GLY A 112 7.84 15.66 -18.22
C GLY A 112 8.44 14.26 -18.01
N SER A 113 9.61 14.15 -17.36
CA SER A 113 10.15 12.85 -16.93
C SER A 113 9.42 12.34 -15.68
N TYR A 114 8.86 11.14 -15.76
CA TYR A 114 8.18 10.49 -14.64
C TYR A 114 9.15 9.83 -13.64
N SER A 115 10.45 9.79 -13.95
CA SER A 115 11.45 9.07 -13.13
C SER A 115 11.49 9.57 -11.68
N ALA A 116 11.46 10.90 -11.48
CA ALA A 116 11.46 11.50 -10.13
C ALA A 116 10.18 11.16 -9.35
N LEU A 117 9.03 11.14 -10.03
CA LEU A 117 7.74 10.77 -9.42
C LEU A 117 7.73 9.30 -9.00
N ILE A 118 8.30 8.41 -9.82
CA ILE A 118 8.39 6.97 -9.54
C ILE A 118 9.27 6.74 -8.30
N ILE A 119 10.42 7.41 -8.22
CA ILE A 119 11.33 7.30 -7.06
C ILE A 119 10.66 7.81 -5.78
N LEU A 120 9.99 8.97 -5.84
CA LEU A 120 9.23 9.48 -4.69
C LEU A 120 8.15 8.47 -4.25
N THR A 121 7.39 7.94 -5.21
CA THR A 121 6.35 6.93 -4.96
C THR A 121 6.95 5.70 -4.27
N GLY A 122 8.09 5.20 -4.78
CA GLY A 122 8.83 4.10 -4.17
C GLY A 122 9.28 4.41 -2.74
N ALA A 123 9.82 5.61 -2.50
CA ALA A 123 10.24 6.04 -1.17
C ALA A 123 9.07 6.08 -0.17
N VAL A 124 7.89 6.55 -0.60
CA VAL A 124 6.67 6.54 0.23
C VAL A 124 6.24 5.10 0.54
N TYR A 125 6.29 4.19 -0.43
CA TYR A 125 6.00 2.77 -0.19
C TYR A 125 6.99 2.11 0.77
N VAL A 126 8.28 2.44 0.68
CA VAL A 126 9.30 1.98 1.64
C VAL A 126 9.00 2.54 3.03
N ALA A 127 8.72 3.84 3.16
CA ALA A 127 8.37 4.46 4.43
C ALA A 127 7.10 3.83 5.05
N ALA A 128 6.10 3.51 4.23
CA ALA A 128 4.92 2.78 4.65
C ALA A 128 5.27 1.37 5.13
N ALA A 129 6.07 0.62 4.38
CA ALA A 129 6.52 -0.72 4.78
C ALA A 129 7.30 -0.70 6.10
N THR A 130 8.20 0.26 6.29
CA THR A 130 8.96 0.42 7.54
C THR A 130 8.04 0.79 8.70
N CYS A 131 7.09 1.70 8.49
CA CYS A 131 6.13 2.08 9.53
C CYS A 131 5.25 0.89 9.93
N MET A 132 4.79 0.09 8.97
CA MET A 132 4.02 -1.13 9.24
C MET A 132 4.86 -2.21 9.95
N MET A 133 6.13 -2.37 9.59
CA MET A 133 7.04 -3.27 10.29
C MET A 133 7.27 -2.82 11.73
N LEU A 134 7.50 -1.52 11.97
CA LEU A 134 7.65 -0.97 13.32
C LEU A 134 6.38 -1.17 14.15
N ALA A 135 5.20 -0.90 13.58
CA ALA A 135 3.92 -1.13 14.24
C ALA A 135 3.73 -2.61 14.59
N LYS A 136 4.10 -3.52 13.69
CA LYS A 136 4.08 -4.97 13.95
C LYS A 136 5.04 -5.35 15.09
N VAL A 137 6.28 -4.87 15.07
CA VAL A 137 7.27 -5.17 16.12
C VAL A 137 6.83 -4.63 17.49
N TRP A 138 6.25 -3.43 17.53
CA TRP A 138 5.70 -2.84 18.75
C TRP A 138 4.52 -3.62 19.34
N HIS A 139 3.64 -4.16 18.50
CA HIS A 139 2.46 -4.87 18.98
C HIS A 139 2.67 -6.37 19.23
N LEU A 140 3.50 -7.05 18.45
CA LEU A 140 3.68 -8.51 18.52
C LEU A 140 4.92 -8.96 19.31
N GLY A 141 5.87 -8.06 19.57
CA GLY A 141 7.18 -8.40 20.14
C GLY A 141 8.10 -9.09 19.13
N TRP A 142 9.42 -9.02 19.36
CA TRP A 142 10.45 -9.50 18.42
C TRP A 142 10.45 -11.03 18.24
N GLU A 143 9.94 -11.78 19.22
CA GLU A 143 9.95 -13.26 19.22
C GLU A 143 8.94 -13.90 18.26
N ASN A 144 7.90 -13.19 17.84
CA ASN A 144 6.72 -13.77 17.19
C ASN A 144 6.58 -13.36 15.72
N TRP A 145 7.67 -13.43 14.95
CA TRP A 145 7.67 -13.01 13.53
C TRP A 145 6.61 -13.74 12.68
N LEU A 146 6.36 -15.01 13.04
CA LEU A 146 5.40 -15.93 12.42
C LEU A 146 4.02 -15.95 13.10
N ALA A 147 3.79 -15.20 14.19
CA ALA A 147 2.50 -15.28 14.88
C ALA A 147 1.39 -14.69 14.01
N VAL A 148 0.52 -15.59 13.59
CA VAL A 148 -0.73 -15.34 12.87
C VAL A 148 -1.76 -14.91 13.93
N TYR A 149 -1.84 -13.60 14.23
CA TYR A 149 -2.99 -13.01 14.91
C TYR A 149 -3.62 -11.92 14.04
#